data_AF-A0A4U5PSH9-F1
#
_entry.id   AF-A0A4U5PSH9-F1
#
_cell.length_a   1.000
_cell.length_b   1.000
_cell.length_c   1.000
_cell.angle_alpha   90.00
_cell.angle_beta   90.00
_cell.angle_gamma   90.00
#
_symmetry.space_group_name_H-M   'P 1'
#
loop_
_entity.id
_entity.type
_entity.pdbx_description
1 polymer ?
#
loop_
_entity_poly.entity_id
_entity_poly.type
_entity_poly.pdbx_seq_one_letter_code
_entity_poly.pdbx_strand_id
1 'polypeptide(L)'
;MAGVLNIHNFPLLHSVPGSRKTPKKSIPTIRATSETPTSSTSTSTSFTAPPNFEPPEPKRFGVRPDKVWDIVGASLALIFRLGTGVFVNGYSVSFVSKDAIPPDQYSLEVAGYKVKESSKIGPRPEKPIEIYEFEGCPFCRKVREIVAVLDLDVLFYPCPKNGPNFRPKVAQMGGKQQFPYMVDPNTGTAMYESDDIIKYLVQKYGDGSIPFTLSLGLLTTLTEGFAMIGRMGKGSSYTPSKLPPKPLELWAYEGSPFCKIVREVLVELELPHIVRSCARGSPKRQILFEKVGHFQAPYIEDPNTGVQMFESAEIVEYLKVTYATS
;
A
#
# COMPACT_ATOMS: atom_id res chain seq x y z
N MET A 1 7.13 -59.59 30.70
CA MET A 1 6.19 -60.22 29.75
C MET A 1 4.88 -60.43 30.50
N ALA A 2 3.79 -59.84 29.98
CA ALA A 2 2.35 -60.10 30.24
C ALA A 2 1.91 -60.71 31.59
N GLY A 3 0.90 -60.24 32.30
CA GLY A 3 -0.17 -59.30 32.01
C GLY A 3 -1.19 -59.31 33.15
N VAL A 4 -2.04 -58.28 33.14
CA VAL A 4 -3.42 -58.17 33.64
C VAL A 4 -3.83 -58.95 34.90
N LEU A 5 -4.15 -58.20 35.95
CA LEU A 5 -5.07 -58.62 37.01
C LEU A 5 -6.20 -57.60 37.17
N ASN A 6 -7.38 -58.16 37.38
CA ASN A 6 -8.72 -57.64 37.23
C ASN A 6 -9.37 -57.61 38.62
N ILE A 7 -9.97 -56.52 39.09
CA ILE A 7 -10.84 -56.54 40.28
C ILE A 7 -11.96 -55.46 40.18
N HIS A 8 -13.20 -55.96 40.01
CA HIS A 8 -14.49 -55.66 40.67
C HIS A 8 -14.72 -54.28 41.35
N ASN A 9 -15.90 -53.62 41.39
CA ASN A 9 -17.28 -54.09 41.63
C ASN A 9 -18.31 -52.91 41.47
N PHE A 10 -19.55 -53.22 41.00
CA PHE A 10 -20.94 -52.70 41.26
C PHE A 10 -21.26 -51.28 41.84
N PRO A 11 -22.55 -50.80 41.88
CA PRO A 11 -23.73 -50.96 41.01
C PRO A 11 -24.49 -49.63 40.67
N LEU A 12 -25.43 -49.75 39.71
CA LEU A 12 -26.75 -49.08 39.51
C LEU A 12 -27.30 -48.23 40.69
N LEU A 13 -27.95 -47.06 40.55
CA LEU A 13 -29.18 -46.74 39.79
C LEU A 13 -29.53 -45.23 39.89
N HIS A 14 -30.42 -44.79 38.99
CA HIS A 14 -31.34 -43.64 39.04
C HIS A 14 -31.10 -42.41 38.14
N SER A 15 -32.24 -41.83 37.77
CA SER A 15 -32.62 -41.33 36.46
C SER A 15 -33.18 -39.90 36.53
N VAL A 16 -32.72 -39.03 35.60
CA VAL A 16 -33.48 -38.00 34.81
C VAL A 16 -34.12 -36.82 35.61
N PRO A 17 -34.50 -35.63 35.04
CA PRO A 17 -34.25 -34.96 33.75
C PRO A 17 -33.63 -33.55 33.90
N GLY A 18 -33.31 -32.86 32.79
CA GLY A 18 -33.25 -31.39 32.85
C GLY A 18 -32.62 -30.69 31.66
N SER A 19 -33.42 -30.42 30.63
CA SER A 19 -33.12 -29.39 29.64
C SER A 19 -32.94 -28.03 30.35
N ARG A 20 -31.78 -27.40 30.22
CA ARG A 20 -31.63 -25.96 30.46
C ARG A 20 -30.81 -25.32 29.35
N LYS A 21 -31.54 -24.68 28.43
CA LYS A 21 -31.04 -23.67 27.50
C LYS A 21 -30.39 -22.54 28.30
N THR A 22 -29.14 -22.24 28.01
CA THR A 22 -28.47 -21.00 28.44
C THR A 22 -28.74 -19.88 27.42
N PRO A 23 -28.84 -18.61 27.87
CA PRO A 23 -29.53 -17.56 27.12
C PRO A 23 -28.65 -16.97 26.01
N LYS A 24 -29.28 -16.71 24.86
CA LYS A 24 -28.75 -15.84 23.80
C LYS A 24 -28.59 -14.43 24.36
N LYS A 25 -27.36 -13.94 24.47
CA LYS A 25 -27.11 -12.50 24.62
C LYS A 25 -27.33 -11.85 23.25
N SER A 26 -28.36 -11.02 23.16
CA SER A 26 -28.60 -10.11 22.04
C SER A 26 -27.48 -9.08 21.97
N ILE A 27 -26.76 -9.04 20.85
CA ILE A 27 -25.86 -7.95 20.49
C ILE A 27 -26.76 -6.75 20.13
N PRO A 28 -26.56 -5.55 20.71
CA PRO A 28 -27.36 -4.40 20.31
C PRO A 28 -26.91 -3.96 18.91
N THR A 29 -27.84 -3.95 17.97
CA THR A 29 -27.69 -3.30 16.66
C THR A 29 -27.69 -1.79 16.89
N ILE A 30 -26.51 -1.16 16.86
CA ILE A 30 -26.41 0.30 16.89
C ILE A 30 -26.73 0.79 15.48
N ARG A 31 -27.93 1.36 15.32
CA ARG A 31 -28.36 2.09 14.13
C ARG A 31 -27.62 3.41 14.11
N ALA A 32 -26.75 3.62 13.13
CA ALA A 32 -26.04 4.88 12.94
C ALA A 32 -27.06 5.99 12.63
N THR A 33 -27.25 6.91 13.58
CA THR A 33 -27.97 8.16 13.37
C THR A 33 -27.02 9.12 12.65
N SER A 34 -27.46 9.64 11.51
CA SER A 34 -26.76 10.69 10.77
C SER A 34 -26.87 12.00 11.54
N GLU A 35 -25.83 12.36 12.29
CA GLU A 35 -25.68 13.71 12.83
C GLU A 35 -24.93 14.57 11.81
N THR A 36 -25.61 15.62 11.35
CA THR A 36 -25.07 16.66 10.47
C THR A 36 -23.95 17.42 11.20
N PRO A 37 -22.75 17.61 10.61
CA PRO A 37 -21.69 18.35 11.29
C PRO A 37 -22.04 19.84 11.34
N THR A 38 -22.02 20.40 12.55
CA THR A 38 -22.06 21.83 12.80
C THR A 38 -20.87 22.50 12.12
N SER A 39 -21.16 23.49 11.28
CA SER A 39 -20.20 24.28 10.50
C SER A 39 -19.16 24.94 11.40
N SER A 40 -17.97 24.35 11.50
CA SER A 40 -16.76 25.07 11.87
C SER A 40 -16.27 25.81 10.63
N THR A 41 -16.09 27.12 10.75
CA THR A 41 -15.55 27.99 9.71
C THR A 41 -14.13 27.53 9.35
N SER A 42 -14.02 26.63 8.36
CA SER A 42 -12.75 26.27 7.76
C SER A 42 -12.29 27.45 6.91
N THR A 43 -11.25 28.15 7.34
CA THR A 43 -10.43 28.97 6.45
C THR A 43 -10.00 28.08 5.29
N SER A 44 -10.62 28.26 4.11
CA SER A 44 -10.31 27.50 2.92
C SER A 44 -8.88 27.82 2.51
N THR A 45 -7.93 27.00 2.96
CA THR A 45 -6.55 27.12 2.54
C THR A 45 -6.51 26.67 1.09
N SER A 46 -6.49 27.63 0.17
CA SER A 46 -6.38 27.36 -1.26
C SER A 46 -4.96 26.87 -1.53
N PHE A 47 -4.83 25.63 -1.99
CA PHE A 47 -3.56 25.12 -2.50
C PHE A 47 -3.39 25.65 -3.94
N THR A 48 -2.19 26.13 -4.26
CA THR A 48 -1.82 26.55 -5.60
C THR A 48 -0.49 25.94 -5.96
N ALA A 49 -0.24 25.72 -7.25
CA ALA A 49 1.09 25.35 -7.71
C ALA A 49 2.13 26.37 -7.23
N PRO A 50 3.39 25.96 -6.97
CA PRO A 50 4.47 26.90 -6.70
C PRO A 50 4.57 27.98 -7.79
N PRO A 51 4.98 29.21 -7.46
CA PRO A 51 5.17 30.27 -8.45
C PRO A 51 6.13 29.83 -9.56
N ASN A 52 5.78 30.09 -10.81
CA ASN A 52 6.56 29.72 -12.01
C ASN A 52 6.83 28.21 -12.14
N PHE A 53 5.92 27.36 -11.65
CA PHE A 53 6.06 25.92 -11.77
C PHE A 53 5.87 25.47 -13.22
N GLU A 54 6.89 24.81 -13.77
CA GLU A 54 6.83 24.06 -15.01
C GLU A 54 7.13 22.58 -14.73
N PRO A 55 6.28 21.63 -15.15
CA PRO A 55 6.58 20.21 -15.02
C PRO A 55 7.91 19.86 -15.70
N PRO A 56 8.80 19.09 -15.05
CA PRO A 56 10.05 18.68 -15.65
C PRO A 56 9.82 17.78 -16.86
N GLU A 57 10.69 17.87 -17.87
CA GLU A 57 10.73 16.92 -18.96
C GLU A 57 11.09 15.51 -18.44
N PRO A 58 10.32 14.46 -18.79
CA PRO A 58 10.57 13.10 -18.32
C PRO A 58 11.92 12.55 -18.79
N LYS A 59 12.73 12.05 -17.86
CA LYS A 59 14.04 11.46 -18.10
C LYS A 59 14.05 10.02 -17.64
N ARG A 60 13.92 9.11 -18.61
CA ARG A 60 13.87 7.67 -18.34
C ARG A 60 15.11 7.21 -17.57
N PHE A 61 14.90 6.69 -16.35
CA PHE A 61 15.96 6.23 -15.44
C PHE A 61 16.97 7.32 -15.03
N GLY A 62 16.63 8.59 -15.23
CA GLY A 62 17.44 9.71 -14.76
C GLY A 62 17.56 9.71 -13.25
N VAL A 63 18.77 9.83 -12.73
CA VAL A 63 19.02 10.08 -11.31
C VAL A 63 19.66 11.45 -11.19
N ARG A 64 18.99 12.36 -10.49
CA ARG A 64 19.57 13.67 -10.20
C ARG A 64 20.81 13.51 -9.32
N PRO A 65 21.94 14.20 -9.59
CA PRO A 65 23.21 13.95 -8.89
C PRO A 65 23.12 14.02 -7.36
N ASP A 66 22.32 14.93 -6.80
CA ASP A 66 22.11 15.07 -5.35
C ASP A 66 21.28 13.93 -4.74
N LYS A 67 20.59 13.12 -5.55
CA LYS A 67 19.73 12.01 -5.11
C LYS A 67 20.36 10.63 -5.29
N VAL A 68 21.60 10.53 -5.78
CA VAL A 68 22.26 9.23 -6.05
C VAL A 68 22.23 8.33 -4.81
N TRP A 69 22.65 8.83 -3.65
CA TRP A 69 22.68 8.04 -2.42
C TRP A 69 21.29 7.69 -1.90
N ASP A 70 20.30 8.55 -2.16
CA ASP A 70 18.91 8.24 -1.85
C ASP A 70 18.39 7.08 -2.70
N ILE A 71 18.68 7.07 -4.01
CA ILE A 71 18.26 5.97 -4.88
C ILE A 71 19.02 4.67 -4.56
N VAL A 72 20.33 4.75 -4.27
CA VAL A 72 21.13 3.58 -3.85
C VAL A 72 20.57 2.98 -2.56
N GLY A 73 20.34 3.79 -1.53
CA GLY A 73 19.78 3.32 -0.26
C GLY A 73 18.38 2.73 -0.40
N ALA A 74 17.54 3.31 -1.27
CA ALA A 74 16.21 2.79 -1.58
C ALA A 74 16.23 1.48 -2.38
N SER A 75 17.29 1.25 -3.15
CA SER A 75 17.45 0.03 -3.97
C SER A 75 17.77 -1.22 -3.14
N LEU A 76 18.20 -1.08 -1.88
CA LEU A 76 18.44 -2.22 -0.99
C LEU A 76 17.21 -3.12 -0.83
N ALA A 77 16.01 -2.53 -0.92
CA ALA A 77 14.76 -3.27 -0.88
C ALA A 77 14.67 -4.34 -1.99
N LEU A 78 15.14 -4.05 -3.19
CA LEU A 78 15.15 -5.02 -4.30
C LEU A 78 15.99 -6.25 -3.97
N ILE A 79 17.12 -6.05 -3.27
CA ILE A 79 18.06 -7.11 -2.90
C ILE A 79 17.48 -7.94 -1.75
N PHE A 80 17.15 -7.31 -0.63
CA PHE A 80 16.72 -8.02 0.59
C PHE A 80 15.35 -8.70 0.45
N ARG A 81 14.55 -8.28 -0.53
CA ARG A 81 13.20 -8.83 -0.77
C ARG A 81 13.09 -9.61 -2.05
N LEU A 82 14.21 -9.87 -2.72
CA LEU A 82 14.26 -10.66 -3.95
C LEU A 82 13.27 -10.14 -5.01
N GLY A 83 13.15 -8.83 -5.14
CA GLY A 83 12.23 -8.18 -6.08
C GLY A 83 10.73 -8.31 -5.76
N THR A 84 10.34 -8.68 -4.54
CA THR A 84 8.92 -8.70 -4.15
C THR A 84 8.30 -7.30 -4.31
N GLY A 85 7.11 -7.24 -4.94
CA GLY A 85 6.46 -5.97 -5.28
C GLY A 85 6.98 -5.29 -6.56
N VAL A 86 7.89 -5.92 -7.32
CA VAL A 86 8.27 -5.48 -8.67
C VAL A 86 7.28 -5.98 -9.73
N PHE A 87 6.76 -7.19 -9.56
CA PHE A 87 5.89 -7.87 -10.52
C PHE A 87 4.50 -8.07 -9.95
N VAL A 88 3.47 -7.97 -10.79
CA VAL A 88 2.12 -8.38 -10.43
C VAL A 88 1.99 -9.91 -10.43
N ASN A 89 0.92 -10.42 -9.85
CA ASN A 89 0.63 -11.84 -9.81
C ASN A 89 0.41 -12.42 -11.23
N GLY A 90 0.92 -13.63 -11.44
CA GLY A 90 0.90 -14.30 -12.75
C GLY A 90 1.70 -13.59 -13.83
N TYR A 91 2.66 -12.73 -13.47
CA TYR A 91 3.54 -12.06 -14.43
C TYR A 91 4.24 -13.08 -15.34
N SER A 92 4.16 -12.82 -16.65
CA SER A 92 4.88 -13.57 -17.67
C SER A 92 5.47 -12.61 -18.69
N VAL A 93 6.60 -13.02 -19.27
CA VAL A 93 7.41 -12.19 -20.16
C VAL A 93 7.83 -12.99 -21.39
N SER A 94 7.76 -12.34 -22.55
CA SER A 94 8.35 -12.83 -23.79
C SER A 94 9.07 -11.69 -24.51
N PHE A 95 10.15 -12.02 -25.21
CA PHE A 95 10.90 -11.09 -26.04
C PHE A 95 10.42 -11.24 -27.48
N VAL A 96 10.01 -10.13 -28.09
CA VAL A 96 9.47 -10.11 -29.44
C VAL A 96 10.21 -9.08 -30.29
N SER A 97 10.14 -9.22 -31.62
CA SER A 97 10.70 -8.24 -32.54
C SER A 97 10.04 -6.86 -32.36
N LYS A 98 10.73 -5.80 -32.80
CA LYS A 98 10.23 -4.41 -32.65
C LYS A 98 8.87 -4.18 -33.30
N ASP A 99 8.61 -4.86 -34.41
CA ASP A 99 7.39 -4.72 -35.20
C ASP A 99 6.21 -5.51 -34.63
N ALA A 100 6.45 -6.39 -33.64
CA ALA A 100 5.42 -7.25 -33.07
C ALA A 100 4.51 -6.56 -32.04
N ILE A 101 4.90 -5.39 -31.53
CA ILE A 101 4.07 -4.59 -30.63
C ILE A 101 3.76 -3.25 -31.31
N PRO A 102 2.47 -2.94 -31.54
CA PRO A 102 2.02 -1.66 -32.10
C PRO A 102 2.58 -0.43 -31.36
N PRO A 103 2.82 0.71 -32.05
CA PRO A 103 3.38 1.92 -31.42
C PRO A 103 2.50 2.55 -30.32
N ASP A 104 1.20 2.31 -30.37
CA ASP A 104 0.21 2.75 -29.39
C ASP A 104 0.18 1.86 -28.13
N GLN A 105 0.92 0.75 -28.13
CA GLN A 105 1.08 -0.12 -26.96
C GLN A 105 2.40 0.14 -26.24
N TYR A 106 2.29 0.38 -24.92
CA TYR A 106 3.42 0.43 -24.01
C TYR A 106 4.24 -0.86 -24.12
N SER A 107 5.55 -0.69 -24.29
CA SER A 107 6.52 -1.77 -24.21
C SER A 107 7.84 -1.26 -23.65
N LEU A 108 8.54 -2.14 -22.93
CA LEU A 108 9.95 -1.91 -22.62
C LEU A 108 10.78 -2.42 -23.80
N GLU A 109 11.75 -1.61 -24.27
CA GLU A 109 12.77 -2.07 -25.20
C GLU A 109 14.03 -2.47 -24.44
N VAL A 110 14.56 -3.67 -24.72
CA VAL A 110 15.80 -4.18 -24.14
C VAL A 110 16.62 -4.83 -25.25
N ALA A 111 17.85 -4.36 -25.45
CA ALA A 111 18.79 -4.91 -26.42
C ALA A 111 18.19 -5.10 -27.85
N GLY A 112 17.35 -4.15 -28.29
CA GLY A 112 16.71 -4.19 -29.61
C GLY A 112 15.46 -5.07 -29.71
N TYR A 113 15.04 -5.74 -28.63
CA TYR A 113 13.78 -6.47 -28.54
C TYR A 113 12.76 -5.69 -27.74
N LYS A 114 11.47 -5.89 -28.05
CA LYS A 114 10.38 -5.42 -27.19
C LYS A 114 9.98 -6.50 -26.21
N VAL A 115 9.70 -6.09 -24.98
CA VAL A 115 9.25 -6.95 -23.90
C VAL A 115 7.73 -6.97 -23.90
N LYS A 116 7.15 -8.11 -24.26
CA LYS A 116 5.72 -8.36 -24.15
C LYS A 116 5.42 -8.96 -22.78
N GLU A 117 4.69 -8.21 -21.97
CA GLU A 117 4.32 -8.55 -20.60
C GLU A 117 2.86 -8.99 -20.54
N SER A 118 2.55 -9.97 -19.70
CA SER A 118 1.17 -10.34 -19.35
C SER A 118 1.06 -10.66 -17.86
N SER A 119 -0.17 -10.68 -17.35
CA SER A 119 -0.45 -10.94 -15.94
C SER A 119 -1.80 -11.62 -15.74
N LYS A 120 -2.05 -12.12 -14.53
CA LYS A 120 -3.34 -12.67 -14.10
C LYS A 120 -3.87 -11.87 -12.92
N ILE A 121 -4.61 -10.82 -13.25
CA ILE A 121 -5.14 -9.88 -12.26
C ILE A 121 -6.48 -10.38 -11.72
N GLY A 122 -6.64 -10.35 -10.41
CA GLY A 122 -7.89 -10.74 -9.73
C GLY A 122 -8.98 -9.66 -9.83
N PRO A 123 -10.13 -9.85 -9.16
CA PRO A 123 -11.20 -8.86 -9.16
C PRO A 123 -10.70 -7.52 -8.60
N ARG A 124 -11.25 -6.41 -9.11
CA ARG A 124 -10.89 -5.05 -8.68
C ARG A 124 -11.94 -4.54 -7.68
N PRO A 125 -11.54 -3.92 -6.57
CA PRO A 125 -12.48 -3.29 -5.65
C PRO A 125 -13.18 -2.10 -6.34
N GLU A 126 -14.47 -1.90 -6.07
CA GLU A 126 -15.25 -0.78 -6.63
C GLU A 126 -14.87 0.55 -5.96
N LYS A 127 -14.57 0.49 -4.66
CA LYS A 127 -14.08 1.60 -3.84
C LYS A 127 -12.65 1.30 -3.39
N PRO A 128 -11.72 2.28 -3.40
CA PRO A 128 -10.37 2.06 -2.90
C PRO A 128 -10.38 1.50 -1.48
N ILE A 129 -9.56 0.49 -1.23
CA ILE A 129 -9.28 -0.01 0.12
C ILE A 129 -8.47 1.07 0.83
N GLU A 130 -8.78 1.32 2.10
CA GLU A 130 -8.05 2.27 2.93
C GLU A 130 -6.98 1.54 3.74
N ILE A 131 -5.73 2.00 3.68
CA ILE A 131 -4.64 1.45 4.50
C ILE A 131 -3.96 2.58 5.28
N TYR A 132 -3.96 2.44 6.60
CA TYR A 132 -3.30 3.33 7.54
C TYR A 132 -1.91 2.76 7.86
N GLU A 133 -0.86 3.48 7.49
CA GLU A 133 0.49 2.93 7.46
C GLU A 133 1.60 3.99 7.51
N PHE A 134 2.86 3.58 7.68
CA PHE A 134 4.00 4.46 7.42
C PHE A 134 5.18 3.71 6.80
N GLU A 135 6.02 4.44 6.05
CA GLU A 135 7.08 3.88 5.22
C GLU A 135 8.14 3.13 6.04
N GLY A 136 8.53 3.66 7.20
CA GLY A 136 9.51 3.06 8.11
C GLY A 136 9.03 1.86 8.93
N CYS A 137 7.87 1.26 8.60
CA CYS A 137 7.33 0.09 9.30
C CYS A 137 7.49 -1.18 8.46
N PRO A 138 8.18 -2.23 8.97
CA PRO A 138 8.38 -3.47 8.21
C PRO A 138 7.05 -4.20 7.95
N PHE A 139 6.10 -4.15 8.89
CA PHE A 139 4.79 -4.77 8.74
C PHE A 139 3.92 -4.06 7.68
N CYS A 140 3.99 -2.72 7.63
CA CYS A 140 3.30 -1.94 6.60
C CYS A 140 3.87 -2.25 5.22
N ARG A 141 5.19 -2.41 5.13
CA ARG A 141 5.86 -2.73 3.88
C ARG A 141 5.43 -4.07 3.31
N LYS A 142 5.23 -5.11 4.14
CA LYS A 142 4.63 -6.37 3.68
C LYS A 142 3.28 -6.16 2.97
N VAL A 143 2.43 -5.28 3.53
CA VAL A 143 1.13 -4.95 2.95
C VAL A 143 1.28 -4.15 1.66
N ARG A 144 2.22 -3.20 1.58
CA ARG A 144 2.51 -2.48 0.32
C ARG A 144 3.04 -3.41 -0.77
N GLU A 145 3.88 -4.39 -0.41
CA GLU A 145 4.36 -5.42 -1.34
C GLU A 145 3.20 -6.26 -1.90
N ILE A 146 2.28 -6.74 -1.07
CA ILE A 146 1.14 -7.50 -1.59
C ILE A 146 0.17 -6.65 -2.41
N VAL A 147 -0.04 -5.37 -2.04
CA VAL A 147 -0.83 -4.43 -2.83
C VAL A 147 -0.24 -4.26 -4.23
N ALA A 148 1.09 -4.17 -4.33
CA ALA A 148 1.79 -4.09 -5.60
C ALA A 148 1.65 -5.39 -6.41
N VAL A 149 1.83 -6.56 -5.78
CA VAL A 149 1.68 -7.88 -6.41
C VAL A 149 0.25 -8.09 -6.92
N LEU A 150 -0.76 -7.67 -6.17
CA LEU A 150 -2.17 -7.82 -6.56
C LEU A 150 -2.66 -6.73 -7.51
N ASP A 151 -1.80 -5.77 -7.86
CA ASP A 151 -2.11 -4.63 -8.74
C ASP A 151 -3.27 -3.74 -8.25
N LEU A 152 -3.44 -3.62 -6.93
CA LEU A 152 -4.57 -2.91 -6.32
C LEU A 152 -4.35 -1.41 -6.26
N ASP A 153 -5.44 -0.67 -6.44
CA ASP A 153 -5.48 0.76 -6.16
C ASP A 153 -5.95 0.96 -4.72
N VAL A 154 -5.15 1.66 -3.92
CA VAL A 154 -5.35 1.79 -2.47
C VAL A 154 -5.25 3.25 -2.07
N LEU A 155 -6.18 3.68 -1.21
CA LEU A 155 -6.10 4.97 -0.53
C LEU A 155 -5.26 4.81 0.74
N PHE A 156 -4.04 5.34 0.72
CA PHE A 156 -3.16 5.33 1.87
C PHE A 156 -3.39 6.56 2.74
N TYR A 157 -3.49 6.31 4.06
CA TYR A 157 -3.52 7.32 5.11
C TYR A 157 -2.22 7.23 5.91
N PRO A 158 -1.27 8.14 5.67
CA PRO A 158 -0.01 8.06 6.38
C PRO A 158 -0.13 8.25 7.88
N CYS A 159 0.64 7.49 8.64
CA CYS A 159 0.65 7.49 10.08
C CYS A 159 2.11 7.58 10.59
N PRO A 160 2.92 8.57 10.17
CA PRO A 160 4.28 8.73 10.69
C PRO A 160 4.24 8.96 12.21
N LYS A 161 5.32 8.65 12.92
CA LYS A 161 5.45 8.94 14.36
C LYS A 161 5.18 10.43 14.60
N ASN A 162 4.43 10.74 15.65
CA ASN A 162 3.99 12.09 16.01
C ASN A 162 3.03 12.77 15.00
N GLY A 163 2.50 12.02 14.01
CA GLY A 163 1.46 12.52 13.10
C GLY A 163 0.16 12.85 13.85
N PRO A 164 -0.37 14.09 13.73
CA PRO A 164 -1.55 14.52 14.48
C PRO A 164 -2.88 14.02 13.93
N ASN A 165 -2.96 13.62 12.65
CA ASN A 165 -4.26 13.42 11.98
C ASN A 165 -4.75 11.97 12.05
N PHE A 166 -3.97 11.00 11.55
CA PHE A 166 -4.51 9.67 11.28
C PHE A 166 -4.23 8.64 12.37
N ARG A 167 -3.16 8.79 13.15
CA ARG A 167 -2.89 7.91 14.31
C ARG A 167 -4.01 7.94 15.35
N PRO A 168 -4.55 9.11 15.77
CA PRO A 168 -5.69 9.15 16.68
C PRO A 168 -6.94 8.50 16.07
N LYS A 169 -7.18 8.69 14.77
CA LYS A 169 -8.31 8.06 14.06
C LYS A 169 -8.24 6.54 14.14
N VAL A 170 -7.07 5.93 13.93
CA VAL A 170 -6.89 4.48 14.06
C VAL A 170 -7.16 4.00 15.50
N ALA A 171 -6.74 4.76 16.51
CA ALA A 171 -7.07 4.43 17.90
C ALA A 171 -8.59 4.49 18.17
N GLN A 172 -9.30 5.45 17.59
CA GLN A 172 -10.75 5.55 17.72
C GLN A 172 -11.49 4.41 17.01
N MET A 173 -11.03 4.02 15.81
CA MET A 173 -11.69 3.00 15.00
C MET A 173 -11.36 1.57 15.44
N GLY A 174 -10.10 1.27 15.76
CA GLY A 174 -9.64 -0.08 16.07
C GLY A 174 -9.12 -0.27 17.51
N GLY A 175 -9.18 0.76 18.34
CA GLY A 175 -8.87 0.68 19.78
C GLY A 175 -7.39 0.81 20.14
N LYS A 176 -6.47 0.79 19.17
CA LYS A 176 -5.01 0.96 19.41
C LYS A 176 -4.28 1.57 18.22
N GLN A 177 -3.20 2.30 18.49
CA GLN A 177 -2.31 2.84 17.45
C GLN A 177 -1.32 1.76 16.95
N GLN A 178 -1.85 0.73 16.30
CA GLN A 178 -1.08 -0.33 15.64
C GLN A 178 -1.18 -0.19 14.12
N PHE A 179 -0.08 -0.48 13.42
CA PHE A 179 0.01 -0.33 11.97
C PHE A 179 0.68 -1.55 11.33
N PRO A 180 0.25 -1.99 10.14
CA PRO A 180 -0.82 -1.40 9.34
C PRO A 180 -2.23 -1.67 9.93
N TYR A 181 -3.17 -0.81 9.61
CA TYR A 181 -4.60 -1.01 9.82
C TYR A 181 -5.33 -0.84 8.50
N MET A 182 -6.14 -1.81 8.09
CA MET A 182 -6.83 -1.81 6.80
C MET A 182 -8.33 -1.67 7.02
N VAL A 183 -9.00 -0.90 6.17
CA VAL A 183 -10.46 -0.84 6.05
C VAL A 183 -10.84 -1.08 4.60
N ASP A 184 -11.69 -2.07 4.36
CA ASP A 184 -12.26 -2.38 3.05
C ASP A 184 -13.74 -1.97 3.00
N PRO A 185 -14.07 -0.81 2.39
CA PRO A 185 -15.45 -0.33 2.30
C PRO A 185 -16.34 -1.18 1.39
N ASN A 186 -15.77 -2.06 0.56
CA ASN A 186 -16.52 -2.95 -0.32
C ASN A 186 -17.15 -4.14 0.45
N THR A 187 -16.60 -4.47 1.62
CA THR A 187 -17.05 -5.59 2.45
C THR A 187 -17.43 -5.19 3.87
N GLY A 188 -17.09 -3.97 4.30
CA GLY A 188 -17.22 -3.53 5.69
C GLY A 188 -16.18 -4.16 6.62
N THR A 189 -15.13 -4.79 6.08
CA THR A 189 -14.07 -5.42 6.87
C THR A 189 -13.04 -4.39 7.31
N ALA A 190 -12.64 -4.44 8.58
CA ALA A 190 -11.51 -3.68 9.10
C ALA A 190 -10.65 -4.57 10.02
N MET A 191 -9.33 -4.51 9.89
CA MET A 191 -8.44 -5.40 10.63
C MET A 191 -7.02 -4.86 10.83
N TYR A 192 -6.36 -5.38 11.87
CA TYR A 192 -4.92 -5.26 12.11
C TYR A 192 -4.20 -6.51 11.57
N GLU A 193 -2.91 -6.61 11.95
CA GLU A 193 -2.02 -7.73 11.66
C GLU A 193 -1.69 -7.87 10.17
N SER A 194 -0.44 -7.54 9.81
CA SER A 194 -0.02 -7.50 8.39
C SER A 194 -0.28 -8.82 7.66
N ASP A 195 -0.08 -9.94 8.34
CA ASP A 195 -0.17 -11.27 7.74
C ASP A 195 -1.66 -11.65 7.50
N ASP A 196 -2.57 -11.22 8.39
CA ASP A 196 -4.02 -11.38 8.20
C ASP A 196 -4.54 -10.47 7.08
N ILE A 197 -4.05 -9.23 7.00
CA ILE A 197 -4.34 -8.30 5.90
C ILE A 197 -3.90 -8.90 4.56
N ILE A 198 -2.67 -9.43 4.47
CA ILE A 198 -2.16 -10.08 3.25
C ILE A 198 -3.05 -11.25 2.85
N LYS A 199 -3.39 -12.12 3.81
CA LYS A 199 -4.27 -13.26 3.58
C LYS A 199 -5.64 -12.83 3.07
N TYR A 200 -6.23 -11.81 3.68
CA TYR A 200 -7.50 -11.24 3.24
C TYR A 200 -7.43 -10.72 1.80
N LEU A 201 -6.44 -9.87 1.49
CA LEU A 201 -6.30 -9.25 0.17
C LEU A 201 -6.10 -10.31 -0.92
N VAL A 202 -5.27 -11.31 -0.67
CA VAL A 202 -5.02 -12.41 -1.60
C VAL A 202 -6.25 -13.28 -1.83
N GLN A 203 -7.03 -13.57 -0.79
CA GLN A 203 -8.26 -14.36 -0.91
C GLN A 203 -9.37 -13.58 -1.62
N LYS A 204 -9.48 -12.27 -1.36
CA LYS A 204 -10.57 -11.44 -1.86
C LYS A 204 -10.30 -10.90 -3.26
N TYR A 205 -9.06 -10.51 -3.54
CA TYR A 205 -8.66 -9.77 -4.74
C TYR A 205 -7.51 -10.40 -5.53
N GLY A 206 -7.01 -11.55 -5.09
CA GLY A 206 -5.99 -12.35 -5.77
C GLY A 206 -6.51 -13.73 -6.18
N ASP A 207 -5.60 -14.68 -6.28
CA ASP A 207 -5.88 -16.09 -6.61
C ASP A 207 -5.74 -17.03 -5.40
N GLY A 208 -5.66 -16.48 -4.19
CA GLY A 208 -5.42 -17.26 -2.97
C GLY A 208 -3.95 -17.54 -2.67
N SER A 209 -3.00 -17.22 -3.57
CA SER A 209 -1.57 -17.45 -3.35
C SER A 209 -0.86 -16.27 -2.68
N ILE A 210 -0.15 -16.54 -1.59
CA ILE A 210 0.72 -15.57 -0.92
C ILE A 210 2.15 -15.78 -1.47
N PRO A 211 2.85 -14.73 -1.95
CA PRO A 211 4.24 -14.84 -2.35
C PRO A 211 5.11 -15.45 -1.25
N PHE A 212 6.02 -16.35 -1.62
CA PHE A 212 6.88 -17.06 -0.66
C PHE A 212 7.62 -16.11 0.29
N THR A 213 8.13 -14.98 -0.21
CA THR A 213 8.83 -13.95 0.57
C THR A 213 7.96 -13.24 1.62
N LEU A 214 6.63 -13.35 1.49
CA LEU A 214 5.63 -12.83 2.43
C LEU A 214 5.06 -13.91 3.36
N SER A 215 5.44 -15.18 3.20
CA SER A 215 4.92 -16.31 3.99
C SER A 215 5.95 -16.93 4.94
N LEU A 216 7.09 -16.27 5.21
CA LEU A 216 8.18 -16.80 6.04
C LEU A 216 8.12 -16.37 7.52
N GLY A 217 7.02 -15.73 7.94
CA GLY A 217 6.81 -15.26 9.31
C GLY A 217 7.90 -14.28 9.76
N LEU A 218 8.65 -14.62 10.82
CA LEU A 218 9.67 -13.74 11.39
C LEU A 218 10.78 -13.39 10.38
N LEU A 219 11.16 -14.31 9.50
CA LEU A 219 12.18 -14.04 8.48
C LEU A 219 11.71 -12.98 7.47
N THR A 220 10.42 -12.97 7.13
CA THR A 220 9.83 -11.89 6.34
C THR A 220 10.02 -10.56 7.07
N THR A 221 9.65 -10.47 8.35
CA THR A 221 9.79 -9.22 9.12
C THR A 221 11.25 -8.74 9.23
N LEU A 222 12.21 -9.65 9.38
CA LEU A 222 13.64 -9.29 9.44
C LEU A 222 14.16 -8.75 8.10
N THR A 223 13.83 -9.41 6.99
CA THR A 223 14.24 -8.96 5.65
C THR A 223 13.55 -7.66 5.25
N GLU A 224 12.31 -7.44 5.69
CA GLU A 224 11.63 -6.14 5.62
C GLU A 224 12.38 -5.05 6.38
N GLY A 225 12.85 -5.33 7.60
CA GLY A 225 13.72 -4.44 8.36
C GLY A 225 15.01 -4.09 7.60
N PHE A 226 15.70 -5.09 7.06
CA PHE A 226 16.93 -4.89 6.28
C PHE A 226 16.71 -4.09 5.00
N ALA A 227 15.56 -4.25 4.34
CA ALA A 227 15.20 -3.46 3.15
C ALA A 227 15.18 -1.94 3.40
N MET A 228 15.05 -1.51 4.66
CA MET A 228 14.92 -0.09 5.03
C MET A 228 16.20 0.53 5.62
N ILE A 229 17.26 -0.23 5.89
CA ILE A 229 18.44 0.28 6.62
C ILE A 229 19.14 1.43 5.88
N GLY A 230 19.15 1.39 4.55
CA GLY A 230 19.73 2.44 3.70
C GLY A 230 18.91 3.72 3.64
N ARG A 231 17.77 3.79 4.35
CA ARG A 231 16.89 4.97 4.39
C ARG A 231 17.10 5.83 5.63
N MET A 232 17.85 5.35 6.62
CA MET A 232 18.18 6.12 7.84
C MET A 232 16.94 6.72 8.56
N GLY A 233 15.82 6.00 8.55
CA GLY A 233 14.58 6.44 9.20
C GLY A 233 13.67 7.36 8.39
N LYS A 234 14.01 7.68 7.12
CA LYS A 234 13.09 8.38 6.21
C LYS A 234 11.74 7.66 6.12
N GLY A 235 10.66 8.43 6.06
CA GLY A 235 9.29 7.91 6.07
C GLY A 235 8.79 7.45 7.44
N SER A 236 9.47 7.82 8.55
CA SER A 236 9.10 7.35 9.89
C SER A 236 8.47 8.40 10.81
N SER A 237 8.79 9.67 10.66
CA SER A 237 8.42 10.73 11.62
C SER A 237 7.77 11.90 10.91
N TYR A 238 6.78 12.50 11.57
CA TYR A 238 5.99 13.59 11.02
C TYR A 238 6.84 14.86 10.84
N THR A 239 6.62 15.53 9.72
CA THR A 239 7.04 16.89 9.43
C THR A 239 5.80 17.76 9.38
N PRO A 240 5.74 18.88 10.12
CA PRO A 240 4.62 19.81 10.08
C PRO A 240 4.17 20.15 8.65
N SER A 241 2.88 19.99 8.38
CA SER A 241 2.31 20.19 7.05
C SER A 241 0.86 20.68 7.10
N LYS A 242 0.38 21.12 5.94
CA LYS A 242 -1.03 21.44 5.68
C LYS A 242 -1.72 20.21 5.09
N LEU A 243 -2.80 19.76 5.71
CA LEU A 243 -3.57 18.63 5.19
C LEU A 243 -4.38 19.05 3.94
N PRO A 244 -4.23 18.38 2.79
CA PRO A 244 -5.02 18.68 1.60
C PRO A 244 -6.49 18.25 1.75
N PRO A 245 -7.44 18.95 1.12
CA PRO A 245 -8.85 18.57 1.13
C PRO A 245 -9.14 17.31 0.28
N LYS A 246 -8.33 17.02 -0.74
CA LYS A 246 -8.45 15.83 -1.58
C LYS A 246 -7.15 15.01 -1.53
N PRO A 247 -7.23 13.66 -1.53
CA PRO A 247 -6.03 12.84 -1.64
C PRO A 247 -5.31 13.11 -2.97
N LEU A 248 -3.99 13.08 -2.95
CA LEU A 248 -3.18 13.11 -4.17
C LEU A 248 -3.26 11.74 -4.88
N GLU A 249 -2.96 11.68 -6.17
CA GLU A 249 -2.81 10.40 -6.88
C GLU A 249 -1.35 10.15 -7.24
N LEU A 250 -0.86 8.95 -6.93
CA LEU A 250 0.51 8.52 -7.20
C LEU A 250 0.51 7.23 -8.02
N TRP A 251 1.00 7.30 -9.25
CA TRP A 251 1.28 6.13 -10.08
C TRP A 251 2.65 5.59 -9.70
N ALA A 252 2.68 4.46 -8.99
CA ALA A 252 3.89 3.94 -8.35
C ALA A 252 3.79 2.44 -8.11
N TYR A 253 4.89 1.81 -7.69
CA TYR A 253 4.87 0.45 -7.16
C TYR A 253 5.96 0.28 -6.09
N GLU A 254 5.81 -0.74 -5.23
CA GLU A 254 6.66 -0.90 -4.05
C GLU A 254 8.13 -1.11 -4.42
N GLY A 255 8.39 -1.93 -5.44
CA GLY A 255 9.75 -2.27 -5.88
C GLY A 255 10.56 -1.15 -6.54
N SER A 256 10.00 0.03 -6.82
CA SER A 256 10.75 1.14 -7.41
C SER A 256 11.43 2.01 -6.36
N PRO A 257 12.77 2.18 -6.39
CA PRO A 257 13.47 3.07 -5.47
C PRO A 257 13.09 4.55 -5.67
N PHE A 258 12.78 4.95 -6.90
CA PHE A 258 12.29 6.30 -7.22
C PHE A 258 10.90 6.56 -6.62
N CYS A 259 10.02 5.56 -6.64
CA CYS A 259 8.72 5.68 -5.99
C CYS A 259 8.85 5.73 -4.47
N LYS A 260 9.82 5.00 -3.90
CA LYS A 260 10.04 4.97 -2.45
C LYS A 260 10.34 6.36 -1.88
N ILE A 261 11.23 7.14 -2.52
CA ILE A 261 11.57 8.47 -2.00
C ILE A 261 10.39 9.45 -2.02
N VAL A 262 9.46 9.29 -2.97
CA VAL A 262 8.23 10.07 -3.02
C VAL A 262 7.27 9.65 -1.90
N ARG A 263 7.09 8.34 -1.70
CA ARG A 263 6.24 7.81 -0.61
C ARG A 263 6.77 8.21 0.77
N GLU A 264 8.09 8.23 0.96
CA GLU A 264 8.70 8.70 2.21
C GLU A 264 8.24 10.12 2.54
N VAL A 265 8.23 11.02 1.56
CA VAL A 265 7.82 12.42 1.76
C VAL A 265 6.30 12.57 1.91
N LEU A 266 5.51 11.84 1.12
CA LEU A 266 4.05 11.78 1.32
C LEU A 266 3.71 11.31 2.74
N VAL A 267 4.46 10.35 3.27
CA VAL A 267 4.28 9.85 4.63
C VAL A 267 4.71 10.85 5.69
N GLU A 268 5.91 11.43 5.56
CA GLU A 268 6.43 12.41 6.52
C GLU A 268 5.53 13.65 6.62
N LEU A 269 4.97 14.10 5.49
CA LEU A 269 4.03 15.22 5.44
C LEU A 269 2.58 14.84 5.75
N GLU A 270 2.33 13.58 6.11
CA GLU A 270 1.00 13.07 6.45
C GLU A 270 -0.06 13.31 5.34
N LEU A 271 0.32 13.15 4.07
CA LEU A 271 -0.53 13.45 2.90
C LEU A 271 -1.30 12.20 2.44
N PRO A 272 -2.64 12.18 2.55
CA PRO A 272 -3.44 11.09 2.00
C PRO A 272 -3.25 10.98 0.49
N HIS A 273 -3.10 9.76 -0.01
CA HIS A 273 -2.86 9.56 -1.44
C HIS A 273 -3.40 8.21 -1.93
N ILE A 274 -3.96 8.21 -3.14
CA ILE A 274 -4.31 7.00 -3.86
C ILE A 274 -3.07 6.52 -4.61
N VAL A 275 -2.59 5.31 -4.32
CA VAL A 275 -1.55 4.68 -5.14
C VAL A 275 -2.22 3.89 -6.26
N ARG A 276 -1.94 4.26 -7.50
CA ARG A 276 -2.24 3.47 -8.70
C ARG A 276 -1.08 2.51 -8.95
N SER A 277 -1.20 1.25 -8.51
CA SER A 277 -0.08 0.31 -8.56
C SER A 277 0.36 0.03 -10.00
N CYS A 278 1.61 0.33 -10.36
CA CYS A 278 2.13 0.14 -11.71
C CYS A 278 3.27 -0.88 -11.75
N ALA A 279 3.16 -1.97 -10.98
CA ALA A 279 4.13 -3.06 -11.02
C ALA A 279 4.26 -3.64 -12.45
N ARG A 280 5.35 -4.35 -12.73
CA ARG A 280 5.59 -4.99 -14.04
C ARG A 280 4.47 -5.98 -14.34
N GLY A 281 3.94 -5.94 -15.56
CA GLY A 281 2.74 -6.67 -15.98
C GLY A 281 1.39 -6.00 -15.65
N SER A 282 1.38 -4.83 -15.00
CA SER A 282 0.14 -4.09 -14.75
C SER A 282 -0.42 -3.47 -16.05
N PRO A 283 -1.73 -3.60 -16.35
CA PRO A 283 -2.38 -2.91 -17.46
C PRO A 283 -2.41 -1.40 -17.25
N LYS A 284 -2.26 -0.92 -16.01
CA LYS A 284 -2.21 0.52 -15.70
C LYS A 284 -1.00 1.22 -16.30
N ARG A 285 0.04 0.47 -16.69
CA ARG A 285 1.16 1.01 -17.48
C ARG A 285 0.71 1.50 -18.85
N GLN A 286 -0.18 0.75 -19.51
CA GLN A 286 -0.80 1.15 -20.76
C GLN A 286 -1.72 2.37 -20.55
N ILE A 287 -2.53 2.36 -19.50
CA ILE A 287 -3.44 3.47 -19.19
C ILE A 287 -2.66 4.79 -19.00
N LEU A 288 -1.57 4.75 -18.22
CA LEU A 288 -0.74 5.94 -18.05
C LEU A 288 -0.06 6.35 -19.36
N PHE A 289 0.44 5.38 -20.14
CA PHE A 289 1.03 5.65 -21.45
C PHE A 289 0.04 6.33 -22.41
N GLU A 290 -1.20 5.86 -22.50
CA GLU A 290 -2.26 6.50 -23.31
C GLU A 290 -2.60 7.90 -22.81
N LYS A 291 -2.61 8.08 -21.48
CA LYS A 291 -2.94 9.37 -20.86
C LYS A 291 -1.91 10.46 -21.12
N VAL A 292 -0.62 10.13 -21.10
CA VAL A 292 0.46 11.13 -21.09
C VAL A 292 1.50 10.94 -22.21
N GLY A 293 1.32 9.94 -23.07
CA GLY A 293 2.23 9.59 -24.17
C GLY A 293 3.55 8.95 -23.73
N HIS A 294 3.72 8.68 -22.43
CA HIS A 294 4.94 8.12 -21.87
C HIS A 294 4.63 7.29 -20.63
N PHE A 295 5.42 6.24 -20.37
CA PHE A 295 5.34 5.53 -19.10
C PHE A 295 6.65 5.63 -18.33
N GLN A 296 6.55 6.22 -17.15
CA GLN A 296 7.56 6.21 -16.10
C GLN A 296 6.87 6.20 -14.75
N ALA A 297 7.53 5.69 -13.71
CA ALA A 297 7.05 5.76 -12.34
C ALA A 297 8.20 6.23 -11.42
N PRO A 298 7.96 7.17 -10.49
CA PRO A 298 6.65 7.72 -10.12
C PRO A 298 6.11 8.78 -11.10
N TYR A 299 4.79 8.92 -11.13
CA TYR A 299 4.05 10.04 -11.70
C TYR A 299 3.00 10.49 -10.68
N ILE A 300 2.92 11.79 -10.40
CA ILE A 300 1.98 12.36 -9.42
C ILE A 300 0.93 13.21 -10.13
N GLU A 301 -0.29 13.16 -9.61
CA GLU A 301 -1.37 14.09 -9.94
C GLU A 301 -1.90 14.69 -8.64
N ASP A 302 -1.86 16.01 -8.55
CA ASP A 302 -2.33 16.74 -7.39
C ASP A 302 -3.62 17.50 -7.72
N PRO A 303 -4.80 16.98 -7.32
CA PRO A 303 -6.07 17.63 -7.60
C PRO A 303 -6.29 18.91 -6.79
N ASN A 304 -5.43 19.20 -5.81
CA ASN A 304 -5.53 20.40 -4.98
C ASN A 304 -4.84 21.61 -5.64
N THR A 305 -3.85 21.38 -6.51
CA THR A 305 -3.10 22.44 -7.21
C THR A 305 -3.25 22.39 -8.74
N GLY A 306 -3.67 21.24 -9.28
CA GLY A 306 -3.70 20.95 -10.72
C GLY A 306 -2.37 20.43 -11.27
N VAL A 307 -1.32 20.31 -10.45
CA VAL A 307 0.00 19.85 -10.88
C VAL A 307 -0.01 18.38 -11.24
N GLN A 308 0.63 18.04 -12.36
CA GLN A 308 0.87 16.67 -12.79
C GLN A 308 2.30 16.57 -13.34
N MET A 309 3.10 15.60 -12.88
CA MET A 309 4.50 15.48 -13.32
C MET A 309 5.16 14.14 -13.02
N PHE A 310 6.26 13.90 -13.74
CA PHE A 310 7.23 12.85 -13.48
C PHE A 310 8.39 13.36 -12.61
N GLU A 311 9.49 12.59 -12.59
CA GLU A 311 10.75 12.87 -11.91
C GLU A 311 10.64 12.90 -10.38
N SER A 312 11.08 11.81 -9.73
CA SER A 312 10.89 11.62 -8.29
C SER A 312 11.51 12.70 -7.40
N ALA A 313 12.60 13.33 -7.85
CA ALA A 313 13.30 14.33 -7.06
C ALA A 313 12.53 15.67 -7.05
N GLU A 314 12.00 16.04 -8.19
CA GLU A 314 11.15 17.21 -8.43
C GLU A 314 9.79 17.03 -7.76
N ILE A 315 9.21 15.81 -7.80
CA ILE A 315 8.03 15.47 -7.00
C ILE A 315 8.29 15.68 -5.51
N VAL A 316 9.43 15.21 -4.99
CA VAL A 316 9.79 15.40 -3.58
C VAL A 316 9.89 16.89 -3.21
N GLU A 317 10.52 17.70 -4.06
CA GLU A 317 10.66 19.15 -3.83
C GLU A 317 9.32 19.86 -3.88
N TYR A 318 8.51 19.57 -4.88
CA TYR A 318 7.15 20.08 -5.02
C TYR A 318 6.31 19.81 -3.77
N LEU A 319 6.30 18.55 -3.29
CA LEU A 319 5.52 18.17 -2.12
C LEU A 319 5.95 18.98 -0.89
N LYS A 320 7.26 19.14 -0.69
CA LYS A 320 7.80 19.92 0.44
C LYS A 320 7.45 21.41 0.32
N VAL A 321 7.63 22.02 -0.84
CA VAL A 321 7.33 23.44 -1.07
C VAL A 321 5.84 23.72 -0.91
N THR A 322 4.98 22.81 -1.38
CA THR A 322 3.53 23.02 -1.41
C THR A 322 2.87 22.75 -0.06
N TYR A 323 3.30 21.70 0.64
CA TYR A 323 2.57 21.18 1.81
C TYR A 323 3.28 21.36 3.15
N ALA A 324 4.61 21.43 3.20
CA ALA A 324 5.30 21.59 4.48
C ALA A 324 5.02 22.98 5.08
N THR A 325 4.98 23.04 6.41
CA THR A 325 4.95 24.30 7.16
C THR A 325 6.28 24.52 7.86
N SER A 326 6.71 25.77 7.93
CA SER A 326 7.89 26.18 8.71
C SER A 326 7.70 25.97 10.21
#